data_AF-A0A525VYR1-F1
#
_entry.id   AF-A0A525VYR1-F1
#
_cell.length_a   1.000
_cell.length_b   1.000
_cell.length_c   1.000
_cell.angle_alpha   90.00
_cell.angle_beta   90.00
_cell.angle_gamma   90.00
#
_symmetry.space_group_name_H-M   'P 1'
#
loop_
_entity.id
_entity.type
_entity.pdbx_description
1 polymer ?
#
loop_
_entity_poly.entity_id
_entity_poly.type
_entity_poly.pdbx_seq_one_letter_code
_entity_poly.pdbx_strand_id
1 'polypeptide(L)'
;MGTFSQNSGVNTISGILTVLLLILLAIVSFAAINLALYKIDPGLFDVSIPQAGFFIFFYYSFNNLLFNSIREITPILPISQAVSMLEFFLAFFLVVIFVSIILSVRGQRYSEELNQAIDRIEKEGAAMESFIRSEYSVGGIDDAIHELERVKASFISFIFKISKSLK
;
A
#
# COMPACT_ATOMS: atom_id res chain seq x y z
N MET A 1 -25.76 6.00 -5.53
CA MET A 1 -25.61 4.54 -5.37
C MET A 1 -24.13 4.26 -5.18
N GLY A 2 -23.68 4.28 -3.92
CA GLY A 2 -22.26 4.25 -3.55
C GLY A 2 -21.82 2.83 -3.19
N THR A 3 -21.02 2.22 -4.05
CA THR A 3 -20.33 0.95 -3.79
C THR A 3 -18.85 1.14 -4.07
N PHE A 4 -18.17 1.97 -3.27
CA PHE A 4 -16.71 2.15 -3.40
C PHE A 4 -15.93 1.86 -2.12
N SER A 5 -16.58 1.60 -0.98
CA SER A 5 -15.85 1.43 0.30
C SER A 5 -15.74 -0.03 0.82
N GLN A 6 -16.40 -1.01 0.19
CA GLN A 6 -16.46 -2.37 0.76
C GLN A 6 -15.41 -3.36 0.22
N ASN A 7 -14.60 -3.00 -0.79
CA ASN A 7 -13.69 -3.94 -1.44
C ASN A 7 -12.18 -3.73 -1.19
N SER A 8 -11.70 -2.57 -0.70
CA SER A 8 -10.23 -2.32 -0.61
C SER A 8 -9.56 -3.14 0.52
N GLY A 9 -10.18 -3.18 1.70
CA GLY A 9 -9.66 -3.90 2.86
C GLY A 9 -9.68 -5.43 2.69
N VAL A 10 -10.79 -5.97 2.16
CA VAL A 10 -10.93 -7.42 1.90
C VAL A 10 -9.95 -7.87 0.82
N ASN A 11 -9.77 -7.10 -0.25
CA ASN A 11 -8.81 -7.41 -1.31
C ASN A 11 -7.36 -7.37 -0.80
N THR A 12 -7.04 -6.44 0.10
CA THR A 12 -5.74 -6.37 0.76
C THR A 12 -5.46 -7.61 1.61
N ILE A 13 -6.41 -7.98 2.49
CA ILE A 13 -6.28 -9.17 3.35
C ILE A 13 -6.16 -10.43 2.49
N SER A 14 -6.98 -10.53 1.44
CA SER A 14 -6.91 -11.62 0.47
C SER A 14 -5.54 -11.67 -0.24
N GLY A 15 -4.97 -10.53 -0.62
CA GLY A 15 -3.65 -10.46 -1.25
C GLY A 15 -2.53 -10.94 -0.33
N ILE A 16 -2.53 -10.50 0.94
CA ILE A 16 -1.56 -10.95 1.94
C ILE A 16 -1.69 -12.46 2.20
N LEU A 17 -2.92 -12.94 2.39
CA LEU A 17 -3.19 -14.36 2.59
C LEU A 17 -2.73 -15.20 1.39
N THR A 18 -2.98 -14.72 0.18
CA THR A 18 -2.53 -15.36 -1.07
C THR A 18 -1.02 -15.49 -1.12
N VAL A 19 -0.28 -14.43 -0.78
CA VAL A 19 1.20 -14.49 -0.74
C VAL A 19 1.71 -15.44 0.34
N LEU A 20 1.10 -15.45 1.53
CA LEU A 20 1.45 -16.41 2.58
C LEU A 20 1.23 -17.86 2.14
N LEU A 21 0.13 -18.13 1.42
CA LEU A 21 -0.16 -19.46 0.88
C LEU A 21 0.85 -19.84 -0.21
N LEU A 22 1.24 -18.90 -1.07
CA LEU A 22 2.29 -19.11 -2.08
C LEU A 22 3.65 -19.41 -1.44
N ILE A 23 4.01 -18.72 -0.35
CA ILE A 23 5.23 -19.00 0.42
C ILE A 23 5.19 -20.43 0.97
N LEU A 24 4.09 -20.81 1.63
CA LEU A 24 3.94 -22.15 2.19
C LEU A 24 3.99 -23.23 1.10
N LEU A 25 3.33 -23.00 -0.04
CA LEU A 25 3.35 -23.90 -1.18
C LEU A 25 4.76 -24.04 -1.76
N ALA A 26 5.51 -22.94 -1.89
CA ALA A 26 6.89 -22.95 -2.35
C ALA A 26 7.78 -23.79 -1.42
N ILE A 27 7.70 -23.54 -0.10
CA ILE A 27 8.47 -24.31 0.90
C ILE A 27 8.18 -25.80 0.78
N VAL A 28 6.89 -26.20 0.75
CA VAL A 28 6.51 -27.61 0.62
C VAL A 28 6.99 -28.21 -0.69
N SER A 29 6.90 -27.46 -1.80
CA SER A 29 7.31 -27.93 -3.12
C SER A 29 8.82 -28.15 -3.21
N PHE A 30 9.62 -27.17 -2.79
CA PHE A 30 11.08 -27.30 -2.76
C PHE A 30 11.54 -28.33 -1.73
N ALA A 31 10.87 -28.47 -0.60
CA ALA A 31 11.14 -29.54 0.36
C ALA A 31 10.92 -30.93 -0.25
N ALA A 32 9.82 -31.11 -0.99
CA ALA A 32 9.55 -32.37 -1.69
C ALA A 32 10.56 -32.64 -2.80
N ILE A 33 10.96 -31.64 -3.58
CA ILE A 33 11.98 -31.75 -4.63
C ILE A 33 13.33 -32.13 -4.04
N ASN A 34 13.79 -31.42 -3.00
CA ASN A 34 15.06 -31.69 -2.34
C ASN A 34 15.08 -33.08 -1.67
N LEU A 35 13.97 -33.48 -1.04
CA LEU A 35 13.84 -34.85 -0.51
C LEU A 35 13.88 -35.90 -1.64
N ALA A 36 13.23 -35.64 -2.78
CA ALA A 36 13.27 -36.54 -3.92
C ALA A 36 14.68 -36.68 -4.48
N LEU A 37 15.42 -35.58 -4.61
CA LEU A 37 16.82 -35.59 -5.00
C LEU A 37 17.67 -36.41 -4.02
N TYR A 38 17.51 -36.20 -2.72
CA TYR A 38 18.23 -36.96 -1.69
C TYR A 38 17.92 -38.46 -1.72
N LYS A 39 16.69 -38.85 -2.06
CA LYS A 39 16.31 -40.26 -2.22
C LYS A 39 16.91 -40.90 -3.49
N ILE A 40 17.16 -40.13 -4.54
CA ILE A 40 17.77 -40.60 -5.78
C ILE A 40 19.27 -40.82 -5.57
N ASP A 41 19.94 -39.81 -5.01
CA ASP A 41 21.37 -39.87 -4.72
C ASP A 41 21.67 -39.07 -3.44
N PRO A 42 21.93 -39.77 -2.31
CA PRO A 42 22.30 -39.12 -1.06
C PRO A 42 23.58 -38.28 -1.16
N GLY A 43 24.47 -38.57 -2.13
CA GLY A 43 25.70 -37.83 -2.37
C GLY A 43 25.49 -36.40 -2.89
N LEU A 44 24.25 -36.04 -3.26
CA LEU A 44 23.89 -34.67 -3.67
C LEU A 44 23.95 -33.66 -2.52
N PHE A 45 23.89 -34.13 -1.26
CA PHE A 45 23.80 -33.28 -0.07
C PHE A 45 24.78 -33.75 1.02
N ASP A 46 25.43 -32.81 1.70
CA ASP A 46 26.11 -33.09 2.96
C ASP A 46 25.07 -32.97 4.07
N VAL A 47 24.78 -34.09 4.72
CA VAL A 47 23.75 -34.18 5.75
C VAL A 47 24.40 -34.59 7.06
N SER A 48 24.33 -33.71 8.06
CA SER A 48 24.93 -33.96 9.37
C SER A 48 24.18 -35.04 10.18
N ILE A 49 22.95 -35.38 9.79
CA ILE A 49 22.05 -36.29 10.51
C ILE A 49 21.84 -37.58 9.68
N PRO A 50 22.10 -38.78 10.23
CA PRO A 50 22.10 -40.05 9.48
C PRO A 50 20.74 -40.49 8.85
N GLN A 51 19.64 -39.76 9.08
CA GLN A 51 18.31 -40.08 8.54
C GLN A 51 17.53 -38.79 8.27
N ALA A 52 17.84 -38.10 7.17
CA ALA A 52 17.09 -36.92 6.77
C ALA A 52 15.65 -37.28 6.35
N GLY A 53 14.70 -37.01 7.24
CA GLY A 53 13.27 -37.09 6.95
C GLY A 53 12.76 -35.85 6.23
N PHE A 54 11.49 -35.88 5.80
CA PHE A 54 10.82 -34.76 5.11
C PHE A 54 10.91 -33.44 5.90
N PHE A 55 10.79 -33.49 7.22
CA PHE A 55 10.82 -32.29 8.07
C PHE A 55 12.15 -31.53 8.02
N ILE A 56 13.27 -32.22 7.83
CA ILE A 56 14.59 -31.56 7.75
C ILE A 56 14.70 -30.82 6.41
N PHE A 57 14.21 -31.41 5.31
CA PHE A 57 14.14 -30.74 4.01
C PHE A 57 13.11 -29.59 3.99
N PHE A 58 12.02 -29.72 4.73
CA PHE A 58 11.08 -28.63 4.95
C PHE A 58 11.74 -27.47 5.70
N TYR A 59 12.46 -27.76 6.78
CA TYR A 59 13.21 -26.76 7.54
C TYR A 59 14.33 -26.12 6.70
N TYR A 60 15.03 -26.90 5.89
CA TYR A 60 16.01 -26.41 4.93
C TYR A 60 15.40 -25.43 3.93
N SER A 61 14.30 -25.82 3.28
CA SER A 61 13.62 -24.99 2.26
C SER A 61 13.03 -23.72 2.88
N PHE A 62 12.50 -23.82 4.10
CA PHE A 62 12.06 -22.65 4.87
C PHE A 62 13.21 -21.66 5.13
N ASN A 63 14.38 -22.15 5.56
CA ASN A 63 15.53 -21.27 5.81
C ASN A 63 16.10 -20.67 4.53
N ASN A 64 16.21 -21.45 3.46
CA ASN A 64 16.61 -20.96 2.14
C ASN A 64 15.69 -19.81 1.68
N LEU A 65 14.37 -19.95 1.83
CA LEU A 65 13.42 -18.90 1.47
C LEU A 65 13.63 -17.63 2.30
N LEU A 66 14.04 -17.76 3.56
CA LEU A 66 14.41 -16.63 4.44
C LEU A 66 15.84 -16.11 4.22
N PHE A 67 16.53 -16.56 3.16
CA PHE A 67 17.93 -16.22 2.89
C PHE A 67 18.89 -16.59 4.04
N ASN A 68 18.52 -17.61 4.82
CA ASN A 68 19.33 -18.13 5.91
C ASN A 68 19.95 -19.49 5.51
N SER A 69 21.24 -19.66 5.79
CA SER A 69 21.93 -20.93 5.55
C SER A 69 21.98 -21.74 6.84
N ILE A 70 21.59 -23.01 6.75
CA ILE A 70 21.71 -23.97 7.84
C ILE A 70 22.91 -24.91 7.58
N ARG A 71 23.49 -25.50 8.62
CA ARG A 71 24.67 -26.39 8.50
C ARG A 71 24.28 -27.86 8.33
N GLU A 72 23.03 -28.18 8.66
CA GLU A 72 22.50 -29.54 8.76
C GLU A 72 22.31 -30.19 7.39
N ILE A 73 22.00 -29.38 6.37
CA ILE A 73 21.91 -29.79 4.96
C ILE A 73 22.65 -28.74 4.13
N THR A 74 23.65 -29.17 3.37
CA THR A 74 24.29 -28.32 2.36
C THR A 74 24.35 -29.00 1.00
N PRO A 75 23.95 -28.32 -0.10
CA PRO A 75 24.02 -28.91 -1.43
C PRO A 75 25.47 -28.95 -1.94
N ILE A 76 25.99 -30.15 -2.25
CA ILE A 76 27.38 -30.34 -2.68
C ILE A 76 27.48 -30.32 -4.22
N LEU A 77 26.57 -31.03 -4.89
CA LEU A 77 26.65 -31.27 -6.33
C LEU A 77 25.92 -30.18 -7.14
N PRO A 78 26.31 -29.96 -8.41
CA PRO A 78 25.73 -28.90 -9.23
C PRO A 78 24.20 -28.96 -9.37
N ILE A 79 23.61 -30.16 -9.35
CA ILE A 79 22.17 -30.36 -9.47
C ILE A 79 21.44 -29.83 -8.23
N SER A 80 21.90 -30.16 -7.02
CA SER A 80 21.29 -29.67 -5.78
C SER A 80 21.54 -28.17 -5.57
N GLN A 81 22.70 -27.68 -6.01
CA GLN A 81 22.99 -26.25 -6.04
C GLN A 81 22.06 -25.48 -6.99
N ALA A 82 21.79 -26.02 -8.19
CA ALA A 82 20.86 -25.40 -9.14
C ALA A 82 19.44 -25.30 -8.57
N VAL A 83 18.96 -26.34 -7.87
CA VAL A 83 17.66 -26.29 -7.18
C VAL A 83 17.64 -25.23 -6.09
N SER A 84 18.70 -25.15 -5.27
CA SER A 84 18.81 -24.10 -4.25
C SER A 84 18.87 -22.69 -4.86
N MET A 85 19.56 -22.50 -5.99
CA MET A 85 19.56 -21.23 -6.72
C MET A 85 18.18 -20.86 -7.25
N LEU A 86 17.43 -21.82 -7.79
CA LEU A 86 16.04 -21.60 -8.23
C LEU A 86 15.13 -21.23 -7.06
N GLU A 87 15.33 -21.87 -5.90
CA GLU A 87 14.61 -21.55 -4.68
C GLU A 87 14.88 -20.11 -4.22
N PHE A 88 16.15 -19.67 -4.18
CA PHE A 88 16.50 -18.29 -3.86
C PHE A 88 15.91 -17.27 -4.85
N PHE A 89 15.93 -17.60 -6.14
CA PHE A 89 15.35 -16.75 -7.17
C PHE A 89 13.84 -16.59 -6.98
N LEU A 90 13.13 -17.68 -6.66
CA LEU A 90 11.70 -17.65 -6.39
C LEU A 90 11.38 -16.92 -5.09
N ALA A 91 12.20 -17.09 -4.05
CA ALA A 91 12.11 -16.35 -2.79
C ALA A 91 12.23 -14.84 -3.02
N PHE A 92 13.16 -14.41 -3.89
CA PHE A 92 13.33 -13.00 -4.26
C PHE A 92 12.05 -12.43 -4.89
N PHE A 93 11.42 -13.12 -5.84
CA PHE A 93 10.14 -12.66 -6.40
C PHE A 93 9.03 -12.58 -5.37
N LEU A 94 8.94 -13.54 -4.45
CA LEU A 94 7.93 -13.50 -3.38
C LEU A 94 8.11 -12.26 -2.49
N VAL A 95 9.35 -11.89 -2.16
CA VAL A 95 9.64 -10.65 -1.42
C VAL A 95 9.21 -9.41 -2.22
N VAL A 96 9.53 -9.35 -3.52
CA VAL A 96 9.14 -8.23 -4.38
C VAL A 96 7.61 -8.08 -4.45
N ILE A 97 6.88 -9.19 -4.61
CA ILE A 97 5.42 -9.20 -4.63
C ILE A 97 4.87 -8.71 -3.28
N PHE A 98 5.41 -9.23 -2.17
CA PHE A 98 5.00 -8.86 -0.83
C PHE A 98 5.18 -7.36 -0.56
N VAL A 99 6.35 -6.80 -0.91
CA VAL A 99 6.64 -5.36 -0.79
C VAL A 99 5.69 -4.54 -1.67
N SER A 100 5.43 -5.00 -2.90
CA SER A 100 4.52 -4.32 -3.83
C SER A 100 3.09 -4.22 -3.27
N ILE A 101 2.60 -5.27 -2.59
CA ILE A 101 1.30 -5.24 -1.90
C ILE A 101 1.33 -4.21 -0.77
N ILE A 102 2.36 -4.20 0.08
CA ILE A 102 2.46 -3.22 1.18
C ILE A 102 2.45 -1.79 0.65
N LEU A 103 3.20 -1.51 -0.42
CA LEU A 103 3.23 -0.19 -1.04
C LEU A 103 1.87 0.18 -1.64
N SER A 104 1.19 -0.75 -2.29
CA SER A 104 -0.16 -0.55 -2.84
C SER A 104 -1.17 -0.15 -1.75
N VAL A 105 -1.14 -0.83 -0.60
CA VAL A 105 -2.02 -0.52 0.54
C VAL A 105 -1.76 0.88 1.09
N ARG A 106 -0.48 1.28 1.21
CA ARG A 106 -0.13 2.64 1.64
C ARG A 106 -0.62 3.69 0.65
N GLY A 107 -0.47 3.43 -0.65
CA GLY A 107 -0.97 4.31 -1.71
C GLY A 107 -2.48 4.49 -1.66
N GLN A 108 -3.22 3.40 -1.45
CA GLN A 108 -4.69 3.45 -1.31
C GLN A 108 -5.12 4.30 -0.10
N ARG A 109 -4.49 4.12 1.07
CA ARG A 109 -4.81 4.90 2.27
C ARG A 109 -4.60 6.40 2.05
N TYR A 110 -3.48 6.80 1.45
CA TYR A 110 -3.25 8.22 1.17
C TYR A 110 -4.28 8.81 0.21
N SER A 111 -4.72 8.05 -0.80
CA SER A 111 -5.78 8.49 -1.69
C SER A 111 -7.13 8.62 -0.97
N GLU A 112 -7.46 7.70 -0.08
CA GLU A 112 -8.69 7.76 0.73
C GLU A 112 -8.67 8.96 1.68
N GLU A 113 -7.55 9.25 2.35
CA GLU A 113 -7.38 10.41 3.23
C GLU A 113 -7.53 11.74 2.47
N LEU A 114 -6.92 11.84 1.28
CA LEU A 114 -7.03 13.04 0.44
C LEU A 114 -8.48 13.29 0.00
N ASN A 115 -9.18 12.24 -0.44
CA ASN A 115 -10.59 12.34 -0.84
C ASN A 115 -11.48 12.76 0.33
N GLN A 116 -11.22 12.25 1.54
CA GLN A 116 -11.94 12.68 2.74
C GLN A 116 -11.64 14.15 3.09
N ALA A 117 -10.41 14.62 2.90
CA ALA A 117 -10.06 16.02 3.13
C ALA A 117 -10.78 16.94 2.13
N ILE A 118 -10.84 16.57 0.85
CA ILE A 118 -11.57 17.30 -0.19
C ILE A 118 -13.06 17.36 0.16
N ASP A 119 -13.70 16.24 0.49
CA ASP A 119 -15.12 16.18 0.87
C ASP A 119 -15.44 17.03 2.10
N ARG A 120 -14.52 17.09 3.09
CA ARG A 120 -14.67 17.98 4.25
C ARG A 120 -14.59 19.46 3.85
N ILE A 121 -13.60 19.83 3.03
CA ILE A 121 -13.45 21.21 2.57
C ILE A 121 -14.67 21.66 1.77
N GLU A 122 -15.19 20.80 0.90
CA GLU A 122 -16.38 21.09 0.10
C GLU A 122 -17.63 21.30 0.98
N LYS A 123 -17.80 20.46 2.01
CA LYS A 123 -18.91 20.59 2.98
C LYS A 123 -18.81 21.87 3.81
N GLU A 124 -17.62 22.20 4.31
CA GLU A 124 -17.40 23.46 5.05
C GLU A 124 -17.60 24.68 4.15
N GLY A 125 -17.16 24.62 2.89
CA GLY A 125 -17.42 25.65 1.88
C GLY A 125 -18.91 25.86 1.65
N ALA A 126 -19.67 24.78 1.45
CA ALA A 126 -21.13 24.83 1.28
C ALA A 126 -21.84 25.35 2.55
N ALA A 127 -21.37 24.98 3.73
CA ALA A 127 -21.91 25.49 5.00
C ALA A 127 -21.65 26.99 5.16
N MET A 128 -20.45 27.47 4.80
CA MET A 128 -20.11 28.89 4.83
C MET A 128 -20.91 29.69 3.81
N GLU A 129 -21.09 29.16 2.60
CA GLU A 129 -21.94 29.78 1.58
C GLU A 129 -23.40 29.89 2.06
N SER A 130 -23.93 28.81 2.66
CA SER A 130 -25.26 28.82 3.27
C SER A 130 -25.38 29.84 4.40
N PHE A 131 -24.35 29.99 5.24
CA PHE A 131 -24.31 30.97 6.32
C PHE A 131 -24.32 32.41 5.81
N ILE A 132 -23.50 32.71 4.79
CA ILE A 132 -23.47 34.05 4.18
C ILE A 132 -24.81 34.38 3.52
N ARG A 133 -25.40 33.41 2.83
CA ARG A 133 -26.72 33.56 2.19
C ARG A 133 -27.83 33.81 3.21
N SER A 134 -27.81 33.15 4.36
CA SER A 134 -28.80 33.36 5.41
C SER A 134 -28.63 34.68 6.15
N GLU A 135 -27.39 35.05 6.49
CA GLU A 135 -27.12 36.22 7.34
C GLU A 135 -27.19 37.53 6.55
N TYR A 136 -26.72 37.53 5.30
CA TYR A 136 -26.59 38.75 4.50
C TYR A 136 -27.60 38.84 3.36
N SER A 137 -28.48 37.84 3.17
CA SER A 137 -29.49 37.78 2.09
C SER A 137 -28.92 37.98 0.68
N VAL A 138 -27.64 37.70 0.48
CA VAL A 138 -26.93 37.80 -0.81
C VAL A 138 -26.97 36.45 -1.53
N GLY A 139 -27.00 36.45 -2.86
CA GLY A 139 -27.17 35.24 -3.68
C GLY A 139 -26.09 34.17 -3.50
N GLY A 140 -24.90 34.57 -3.02
CA GLY A 140 -23.74 33.73 -2.74
C GLY A 140 -22.52 34.58 -2.32
N ILE A 141 -21.34 33.96 -2.20
CA ILE A 141 -20.09 34.63 -1.80
C ILE A 141 -19.64 35.68 -2.83
N ASP A 142 -19.78 35.38 -4.12
CA ASP A 142 -19.39 36.30 -5.20
C ASP A 142 -20.22 37.59 -5.19
N ASP A 143 -21.53 37.48 -4.91
CA ASP A 143 -22.40 38.65 -4.76
C ASP A 143 -22.02 39.48 -3.52
N ALA A 144 -21.67 38.83 -2.41
CA ALA A 144 -21.22 39.52 -1.21
C ALA A 144 -19.92 40.31 -1.44
N ILE A 145 -18.98 39.75 -2.21
CA ILE A 145 -17.74 40.43 -2.62
C ILE A 145 -18.06 41.64 -3.50
N HIS A 146 -18.97 41.50 -4.47
CA HIS A 146 -19.38 42.61 -5.33
C HIS A 146 -20.10 43.73 -4.57
N GLU A 147 -20.95 43.40 -3.60
CA GLU A 147 -21.63 44.39 -2.76
C GLU A 147 -20.61 45.19 -1.93
N LEU A 148 -19.60 44.52 -1.36
CA LEU A 148 -18.50 45.16 -0.63
C LEU A 148 -17.68 46.10 -1.51
N GLU A 149 -17.36 45.71 -2.75
CA GLU A 149 -16.69 46.59 -3.70
C GLU A 149 -17.51 47.84 -4.04
N ARG A 150 -18.82 47.67 -4.20
CA ARG A 150 -19.76 48.77 -4.48
C ARG A 150 -19.86 49.75 -3.31
N VAL A 151 -19.90 49.25 -2.08
CA VAL A 151 -19.87 50.09 -0.87
C VAL A 151 -18.55 50.85 -0.74
N LYS A 152 -17.41 50.19 -1.00
CA LYS A 152 -16.09 50.82 -0.99
C LYS A 152 -15.99 51.96 -2.01
N ALA A 153 -16.45 51.73 -3.25
CA ALA A 153 -16.48 52.77 -4.29
C ALA A 153 -17.39 53.95 -3.90
N SER A 154 -18.52 53.68 -3.28
CA SER A 154 -19.45 54.71 -2.80
C SER A 154 -18.82 55.56 -1.69
N PHE A 155 -18.12 54.95 -0.74
CA PHE A 155 -17.38 55.64 0.32
C PHE A 155 -16.30 56.57 -0.24
N ILE A 156 -15.52 56.10 -1.22
CA ILE A 156 -14.51 56.93 -1.88
C ILE A 156 -15.15 58.14 -2.55
N SER A 157 -16.28 57.96 -3.25
CA SER A 157 -16.99 59.07 -3.89
C SER A 157 -17.51 60.10 -2.86
N PHE A 158 -17.95 59.62 -1.69
CA PHE A 158 -18.47 60.44 -0.61
C PHE A 158 -17.36 61.29 0.03
N ILE A 159 -16.20 60.67 0.32
CA ILE A 159 -15.01 61.38 0.79
C ILE A 159 -14.57 62.43 -0.22
N PHE A 160 -14.58 62.11 -1.52
CA PHE A 160 -14.20 63.05 -2.57
C PHE A 160 -15.18 64.24 -2.66
N LYS A 161 -16.48 63.99 -2.50
CA LYS A 161 -17.51 65.05 -2.46
C LYS A 161 -17.34 65.98 -1.27
N ILE A 162 -17.14 65.44 -0.07
CA ILE A 162 -16.90 66.24 1.15
C ILE A 162 -15.60 67.04 1.01
N SER A 163 -14.52 66.41 0.54
CA SER A 163 -13.25 67.09 0.29
C SER A 163 -13.39 68.26 -0.69
N LYS A 164 -14.23 68.10 -1.73
CA LYS A 164 -14.48 69.14 -2.73
C LYS A 164 -15.37 70.28 -2.20
N SER A 165 -16.25 70.03 -1.23
CA SER A 165 -17.10 71.08 -0.64
C SER A 165 -16.43 71.83 0.52
N LEU A 166 -15.24 71.39 0.95
CA LEU A 166 -14.41 72.04 1.99
C LEU A 166 -13.37 73.02 1.40
N LYS A 167 -13.33 73.17 0.07
CA LYS A 167 -12.59 74.19 -0.67
C LYS A 167 -13.55 75.27 -1.14
#